data_AF-A0A7S0QBM0-F1
#
_entry.id   AF-A0A7S0QBM0-F1
#
_cell.length_a   1.000
_cell.length_b   1.000
_cell.length_c   1.000
_cell.angle_alpha   90.00
_cell.angle_beta   90.00
_cell.angle_gamma   90.00
#
_symmetry.space_group_name_H-M   'P 1'
#
loop_
_entity.id
_entity.type
_entity.pdbx_description
1 polymer ?
#
loop_
_entity_poly.entity_id
_entity_poly.type
_entity_poly.pdbx_seq_one_letter_code
_entity_poly.pdbx_strand_id
1 'polypeptide(L)'
;CTLGDLYVEYSKLCSAQHLRPLRVTEVLPLCHSLASCGIFGIGNIAKASSLRCLPSSRSNGDLSHPVWLCISDDELQRATQELRFFRNILSTEASGAASSAAP
;
A
#
# COMPACT_ATOMS: atom_id res chain seq x y z
N CYS A 1 1.04 6.76 5.01
CA CYS A 1 2.02 6.01 5.85
C CYS A 1 3.39 6.07 5.16
N THR A 2 4.45 5.50 5.72
CA THR A 2 5.74 5.34 5.01
C THR A 2 5.85 3.97 4.33
N LEU A 3 6.82 3.78 3.43
CA LEU A 3 7.12 2.46 2.86
C LEU A 3 7.51 1.44 3.93
N GLY A 4 8.21 1.87 4.99
CA GLY A 4 8.52 1.04 6.15
C GLY A 4 7.25 0.56 6.86
N ASP A 5 6.32 1.46 7.16
CA ASP A 5 5.05 1.11 7.81
C ASP A 5 4.23 0.14 6.94
N LEU A 6 4.18 0.41 5.63
CA LEU A 6 3.49 -0.44 4.67
C LEU A 6 4.06 -1.86 4.66
N TYR A 7 5.39 -1.99 4.68
CA TYR A 7 6.06 -3.29 4.72
C TYR A 7 5.80 -4.04 6.03
N VAL A 8 5.76 -3.34 7.16
CA VAL A 8 5.42 -3.94 8.47
C VAL A 8 4.02 -4.53 8.44
N GLU A 9 3.02 -3.78 7.96
CA GLU A 9 1.65 -4.29 7.86
C GLU A 9 1.51 -5.42 6.84
N TYR A 10 2.18 -5.32 5.68
CA TYR A 10 2.28 -6.42 4.72
C TYR A 10 2.86 -7.69 5.36
N SER A 11 3.95 -7.57 6.12
CA SER A 11 4.58 -8.72 6.79
C SER A 11 3.68 -9.35 7.84
N LYS A 12 2.89 -8.55 8.56
CA LYS A 12 1.86 -9.06 9.49
C LYS A 12 0.78 -9.82 8.75
N LEU A 13 0.25 -9.27 7.66
CA LEU A 13 -0.76 -9.92 6.82
C LEU A 13 -0.26 -11.23 6.22
N CYS A 14 0.98 -11.27 5.73
CA CYS A 14 1.59 -12.52 5.27
C CYS A 14 1.67 -13.55 6.39
N SER A 15 2.12 -13.15 7.57
CA SER A 15 2.24 -14.06 8.72
C SER A 15 0.89 -14.62 9.17
N ALA A 16 -0.16 -13.79 9.20
CA ALA A 16 -1.53 -14.21 9.53
C ALA A 16 -2.12 -15.20 8.53
N GLN A 17 -1.65 -15.16 7.28
CA GLN A 17 -2.08 -16.07 6.21
C GLN A 17 -1.11 -17.25 5.99
N HIS A 18 -0.13 -17.46 6.89
CA HIS A 18 0.93 -18.46 6.75
C HIS A 18 1.74 -18.36 5.45
N LEU A 19 1.87 -17.15 4.91
CA LEU A 19 2.68 -16.85 3.74
C LEU A 19 4.03 -16.30 4.16
N ARG A 20 5.06 -16.64 3.37
CA ARG A 20 6.38 -16.04 3.53
C ARG A 20 6.39 -14.63 2.92
N PRO A 21 6.65 -13.56 3.70
CA PRO A 21 6.76 -12.22 3.14
C PRO A 21 8.00 -12.13 2.25
N LEU A 22 7.86 -11.38 1.15
CA LEU A 22 9.00 -10.97 0.32
C LEU A 22 9.93 -10.06 1.12
N ARG A 23 11.23 -10.03 0.81
CA ARG A 23 12.18 -9.13 1.46
C ARG A 23 11.92 -7.70 1.01
N VAL A 24 12.33 -6.74 1.84
CA VAL A 24 12.28 -5.30 1.52
C VAL A 24 12.87 -4.99 0.14
N THR A 25 14.01 -5.59 -0.20
CA THR A 25 14.69 -5.40 -1.50
C THR A 25 13.86 -5.87 -2.70
N GLU A 26 12.91 -6.78 -2.48
CA GLU A 26 12.02 -7.32 -3.50
C GLU A 26 10.68 -6.57 -3.55
N VAL A 27 10.21 -6.06 -2.42
CA VAL A 27 8.95 -5.29 -2.31
C VAL A 27 9.10 -3.87 -2.87
N LEU A 28 10.24 -3.22 -2.63
CA LEU A 28 10.46 -1.84 -3.08
C LEU A 28 10.24 -1.65 -4.61
N PRO A 29 10.82 -2.49 -5.49
CA PRO A 29 10.54 -2.41 -6.93
C PRO A 29 9.06 -2.59 -7.30
N LEU A 30 8.33 -3.43 -6.56
CA LEU A 30 6.89 -3.63 -6.76
C LEU A 30 6.11 -2.37 -6.40
N CYS A 31 6.43 -1.72 -5.28
CA CYS A 31 5.82 -0.45 -4.89
C CYS A 31 6.06 0.63 -5.95
N HIS A 32 7.28 0.75 -6.48
CA HIS A 32 7.57 1.69 -7.57
C HIS A 32 6.83 1.35 -8.87
N SER A 33 6.68 0.07 -9.21
CA SER A 33 5.93 -0.36 -10.38
C SER A 33 4.44 0.02 -10.23
N LEU A 34 3.85 -0.23 -9.06
CA LEU A 34 2.47 0.17 -8.76
C LEU A 34 2.30 1.70 -8.77
N ALA A 35 3.33 2.44 -8.35
CA ALA A 35 3.32 3.89 -8.48
C ALA A 35 3.36 4.36 -9.94
N SER A 36 4.12 3.69 -10.81
CA SER A 36 4.13 3.98 -12.25
C SER A 36 2.79 3.69 -12.95
N CYS A 37 2.03 2.72 -12.42
CA CYS A 37 0.66 2.42 -12.86
C CYS A 37 -0.38 3.40 -12.29
N GLY A 38 0.01 4.37 -11.47
CA GLY A 38 -0.91 5.33 -10.86
C GLY A 38 -1.75 4.77 -9.72
N ILE A 39 -1.39 3.62 -9.15
CA ILE A 39 -2.10 3.02 -8.02
C ILE A 39 -1.63 3.64 -6.69
N PHE A 40 -0.32 3.87 -6.58
CA PHE A 40 0.30 4.53 -5.43
C PHE A 40 0.97 5.85 -5.83
N GLY A 41 1.12 6.74 -4.86
CA GLY A 41 2.12 7.80 -4.89
C GLY A 41 3.23 7.49 -3.89
N ILE A 42 4.48 7.69 -4.30
CA ILE A 42 5.66 7.52 -3.44
C ILE A 42 6.50 8.79 -3.53
N GLY A 43 6.78 9.43 -2.40
CA GLY A 43 7.69 10.59 -2.35
C GLY A 43 7.24 11.70 -1.41
N ASN A 44 7.77 12.90 -1.62
CA ASN A 44 7.57 14.01 -0.69
C ASN A 44 6.21 14.70 -0.95
N ILE A 45 5.32 14.65 0.05
CA ILE A 45 3.95 15.18 0.00
C ILE A 45 3.92 16.67 -0.38
N ALA A 46 4.97 17.43 -0.04
CA ALA A 46 5.09 18.85 -0.38
C ALA A 46 5.26 19.14 -1.89
N LYS A 47 5.55 18.14 -2.73
CA LYS A 47 5.67 18.26 -4.19
C LYS A 47 4.53 17.59 -4.97
N ALA A 48 3.57 16.95 -4.30
CA ALA A 48 2.48 16.23 -4.95
C ALA A 48 1.54 17.15 -5.76
N SER A 49 1.47 18.45 -5.43
CA SER A 49 0.73 19.45 -6.22
C SER A 49 1.42 19.86 -7.53
N SER A 50 2.65 19.39 -7.78
CA SER A 50 3.33 19.49 -9.07
C SER A 50 3.53 18.09 -9.64
N LEU A 51 2.44 17.56 -10.23
CA LEU A 51 2.46 16.46 -11.20
C LEU A 51 3.31 16.85 -12.42
N ARG A 52 4.65 16.91 -12.27
CA ARG A 52 5.63 16.89 -13.37
C ARG A 52 7.09 16.87 -12.90
N CYS A 53 7.45 16.21 -11.81
CA CYS A 53 8.87 16.00 -11.51
C CYS A 53 9.06 14.65 -10.82
N LEU A 54 9.49 13.63 -11.58
CA LEU A 54 10.22 12.50 -11.01
C LEU A 54 11.44 13.07 -10.25
N PRO A 55 11.56 12.89 -8.92
CA PRO A 55 12.88 12.86 -8.33
C PRO A 55 13.42 11.46 -8.63
N SER A 56 14.27 11.38 -9.66
CA SER A 56 15.25 10.30 -9.76
C SER A 56 16.15 10.39 -8.53
N SER A 57 15.81 9.68 -7.46
CA SER A 57 16.76 9.42 -6.37
C SER A 57 16.95 7.92 -6.28
N ARG A 58 18.09 7.49 -6.83
CA ARG A 58 18.61 6.12 -6.72
C ARG A 58 19.06 5.85 -5.27
N SER A 59 18.16 5.99 -4.30
CA SER A 59 18.42 5.55 -2.93
C SER A 59 17.77 4.19 -2.76
N ASN A 60 18.54 3.17 -3.10
CA ASN A 60 18.16 1.76 -2.96
C ASN A 60 18.05 1.44 -1.46
N GLY A 61 16.90 1.74 -0.83
CA GLY A 61 16.61 1.35 0.56
C GLY A 61 15.99 2.40 1.49
N ASP A 62 15.58 3.57 1.00
CA ASP A 62 14.97 4.57 1.89
C ASP A 62 13.49 4.25 2.21
N LEU A 63 13.28 3.57 3.33
CA LEU A 63 11.94 3.19 3.83
C LEU A 63 11.16 4.37 4.42
N SER A 64 11.80 5.54 4.58
CA SER A 64 11.15 6.72 5.15
C SER A 64 10.22 7.44 4.16
N HIS A 65 10.22 7.04 2.90
CA HIS A 65 9.40 7.69 1.88
C HIS A 65 7.89 7.57 2.20
N PRO A 66 7.15 8.69 2.19
CA PRO A 66 5.70 8.65 2.28
C PRO A 66 5.10 7.90 1.10
N VAL A 67 4.06 7.12 1.39
CA VAL A 67 3.23 6.42 0.43
C VAL A 67 1.75 6.70 0.69
N TRP A 68 1.00 6.87 -0.39
CA TRP A 68 -0.45 7.06 -0.38
C TRP A 68 -1.11 6.34 -1.56
N LEU A 69 -2.40 6.03 -1.42
CA LEU A 69 -3.23 5.49 -2.49
C LEU A 69 -3.65 6.63 -3.43
N CYS A 70 -3.56 6.39 -4.74
CA CYS A 70 -4.00 7.31 -5.79
C CYS A 70 -5.35 6.91 -6.41
N ILE A 71 -5.86 5.75 -6.05
CA ILE A 71 -7.16 5.22 -6.49
C ILE A 71 -8.15 5.23 -5.32
N SER A 72 -9.44 5.22 -5.64
CA SER A 72 -10.49 5.11 -4.62
C SER A 72 -10.54 3.70 -4.00
N ASP A 73 -11.08 3.60 -2.78
CA ASP A 73 -11.27 2.31 -2.11
C ASP A 73 -12.21 1.39 -2.91
N ASP A 74 -13.22 1.94 -3.59
CA ASP A 74 -14.14 1.20 -4.46
C ASP A 74 -13.43 0.58 -5.67
N GLU A 75 -12.47 1.30 -6.26
CA GLU A 75 -11.65 0.82 -7.38
C GLU A 75 -10.66 -0.24 -6.91
N LEU A 76 -10.03 -0.02 -5.75
CA LEU A 76 -9.15 -1.00 -5.12
C LEU A 76 -9.91 -2.29 -4.83
N GLN A 77 -11.12 -2.18 -4.27
CA GLN A 77 -11.97 -3.34 -3.99
C GLN A 77 -12.37 -4.05 -5.28
N ARG A 78 -12.82 -3.33 -6.32
CA ARG A 78 -13.13 -3.93 -7.63
C ARG A 78 -11.93 -4.63 -8.26
N ALA A 79 -10.74 -4.03 -8.18
CA ALA A 79 -9.51 -4.61 -8.72
C ALA A 79 -9.05 -5.87 -7.97
N THR A 80 -9.44 -6.01 -6.69
CA THR A 80 -9.03 -7.13 -5.82
C THR A 80 -10.16 -8.15 -5.57
N GLN A 81 -11.39 -7.87 -6.00
CA GLN A 81 -12.59 -8.71 -5.80
C GLN A 81 -12.49 -10.11 -6.42
N GLU A 82 -11.83 -10.22 -7.58
CA GLU A 82 -11.65 -11.51 -8.28
C GLU A 82 -10.69 -12.46 -7.57
N LEU A 83 -9.92 -11.94 -6.62
CA LEU A 83 -8.95 -12.71 -5.87
C LEU A 83 -9.56 -13.10 -4.52
N ARG A 84 -10.05 -14.33 -4.42
CA ARG A 84 -10.65 -14.91 -3.20
C ARG A 84 -9.83 -14.66 -1.92
N PHE A 85 -8.51 -14.55 -2.07
CA PHE A 85 -7.57 -14.22 -1.01
C PHE A 85 -7.79 -12.82 -0.40
N PHE A 86 -7.98 -11.79 -1.24
CA PHE A 86 -8.11 -10.40 -0.79
C PHE A 86 -9.50 -10.09 -0.23
N ARG A 87 -10.52 -10.87 -0.59
CA ARG A 87 -11.87 -10.73 -0.04
C ARG A 87 -11.87 -10.80 1.49
N ASN A 88 -11.15 -11.76 2.07
CA ASN A 88 -11.11 -11.93 3.52
C ASN A 88 -10.31 -10.82 4.22
N ILE A 89 -9.25 -10.32 3.57
CA ILE A 89 -8.39 -9.25 4.13
C ILE A 89 -9.15 -7.92 4.17
N LEU A 90 -9.84 -7.56 3.08
CA LEU A 90 -10.60 -6.31 3.01
C LEU A 90 -11.89 -6.34 3.84
N SER A 91 -12.52 -7.51 4.02
CA SER A 91 -13.67 -7.66 4.91
C SER A 91 -13.32 -7.52 6.40
N THR A 92 -12.10 -7.89 6.81
CA THR A 92 -11.62 -7.70 8.18
C THR A 92 -11.50 -6.22 8.55
N GLU A 93 -11.02 -5.37 7.63
CA GLU A 93 -10.92 -3.92 7.84
C GLU A 93 -12.29 -3.23 7.92
N ALA A 94 -13.25 -3.65 7.07
CA ALA A 94 -14.62 -3.13 7.10
C ALA A 94 -15.38 -3.45 8.40
N SER A 95 -15.03 -4.56 9.07
CA SER A 95 -15.65 -4.95 10.35
C SER A 95 -15.13 -4.15 11.55
N GLY A 96 -13.97 -3.51 11.46
CA GLY A 96 -13.42 -2.66 12.53
C GLY A 96 -14.08 -1.28 12.62
N ALA A 97 -14.59 -0.75 11.50
CA ALA A 97 -15.25 0.55 11.44
C ALA A 97 -16.71 0.53 11.92
N ALA A 98 -17.36 -0.64 11.94
CA ALA A 98 -18.77 -0.77 12.32
C ALA A 98 -19.02 -0.90 13.84
N SER A 99 -17.97 -1.00 14.66
CA SER A 99 -18.12 -1.30 16.10
C SER A 99 -18.14 -0.08 17.03
N SER A 100 -18.15 1.15 16.49
CA SER A 100 -18.18 2.40 17.27
C SER A 100 -19.42 3.26 16.98
N ALA A 101 -20.56 2.62 16.70
CA ALA A 101 -21.86 3.29 16.61
C ALA A 101 -22.96 2.38 17.16
N ALA A 102 -23.02 2.24 18.49
CA ALA A 102 -24.23 1.81 19.18
C ALA A 102 -24.34 2.61 20.49
N PRO A 103 -25.40 3.44 20.67
CA PRO A 103 -25.76 3.95 21.99
C PRO A 103 -26.33 2.85 22.89
#